data_AF-A0A6B3CQT7-F1
#
_entry.id   AF-A0A6B3CQT7-F1
#
_cell.length_a   1.000
_cell.length_b   1.000
_cell.length_c   1.000
_cell.angle_alpha   90.00
_cell.angle_beta   90.00
_cell.angle_gamma   90.00
#
_symmetry.space_group_name_H-M   'P 1'
#
loop_
_entity.id
_entity.type
_entity.pdbx_description
1 polymer ?
#
loop_
_entity_poly.entity_id
_entity_poly.type
_entity_poly.pdbx_seq_one_letter_code
_entity_poly.pdbx_strand_id
1 'polypeptide(L)'
;PLTGIADVRPCTLGGLDTKSALELLARHTGSVRITVDPRAAEHLVELCQAQPAALTLAGGWLAARPQAAVADLAKHLHAENDEGSALDRVFRLVYASLPAT
;
A
#
# COMPACT_ATOMS: atom_id res chain seq x y z
N PRO A 1 -18.78 -14.82 -9.18
CA PRO A 1 -20.09 -15.23 -8.62
C PRO A 1 -19.88 -16.09 -7.37
N LEU A 2 -20.53 -15.74 -6.25
CA LEU A 2 -20.51 -16.57 -5.04
C LEU A 2 -21.48 -17.74 -5.25
N THR A 3 -20.96 -18.96 -5.35
CA THR A 3 -21.77 -20.15 -5.61
C THR A 3 -22.78 -20.38 -4.48
N GLY A 4 -24.06 -20.54 -4.82
CA GLY A 4 -25.12 -20.91 -3.86
C GLY A 4 -25.86 -19.74 -3.21
N ILE A 5 -25.53 -18.49 -3.53
CA ILE A 5 -26.26 -17.32 -3.04
C ILE A 5 -27.06 -16.69 -4.19
N ALA A 6 -28.39 -16.76 -4.13
CA ALA A 6 -29.25 -16.10 -5.09
C ALA A 6 -29.17 -14.57 -4.93
N ASP A 7 -29.34 -13.84 -6.04
CA ASP A 7 -29.43 -12.38 -6.09
C ASP A 7 -28.16 -11.59 -5.67
N VAL A 8 -26.97 -12.20 -5.78
CA VAL A 8 -25.71 -11.47 -5.61
C VAL A 8 -25.36 -10.70 -6.88
N ARG A 9 -25.31 -9.37 -6.76
CA ARG A 9 -24.83 -8.48 -7.82
C ARG A 9 -23.37 -8.11 -7.55
N PRO A 10 -22.40 -8.48 -8.41
CA PRO A 10 -21.03 -8.07 -8.24
C PRO A 10 -20.92 -6.55 -8.39
N CYS A 11 -20.26 -5.91 -7.42
CA CYS A 11 -19.94 -4.50 -7.45
C CYS A 11 -18.43 -4.34 -7.55
N THR A 12 -17.94 -3.68 -8.60
CA THR A 12 -16.52 -3.35 -8.72
C THR A 12 -16.20 -2.26 -7.71
N LEU A 13 -15.26 -2.55 -6.81
CA LEU A 13 -14.71 -1.55 -5.89
C LEU A 13 -13.49 -0.91 -6.56
N GLY A 14 -13.50 0.43 -6.62
CA GLY A 14 -12.32 1.20 -6.99
C GLY A 14 -11.28 1.23 -5.86
N GLY A 15 -10.16 1.89 -6.13
CA GLY A 15 -9.22 2.29 -5.09
C GLY A 15 -9.86 3.29 -4.12
N LEU A 16 -9.20 3.51 -3.00
CA LEU A 16 -9.55 4.57 -2.06
C LEU A 16 -9.31 5.95 -2.69
N ASP A 17 -10.02 6.97 -2.23
CA ASP A 17 -9.58 8.34 -2.48
C ASP A 17 -8.27 8.62 -1.71
N THR A 18 -7.49 9.60 -2.17
CA THR A 18 -6.18 9.92 -1.60
C THR A 18 -6.24 10.19 -0.10
N LYS A 19 -7.27 10.89 0.38
CA LYS A 19 -7.40 11.21 1.81
C LYS A 19 -7.62 9.92 2.62
N SER A 20 -8.56 9.07 2.21
CA SER A 20 -8.81 7.78 2.86
C SER A 20 -7.58 6.86 2.82
N ALA A 21 -6.82 6.88 1.73
CA ALA A 21 -5.58 6.12 1.59
C ALA A 21 -4.48 6.60 2.55
N LEU A 22 -4.29 7.93 2.68
CA LEU A 22 -3.35 8.53 3.63
C LEU A 22 -3.77 8.23 5.08
N GLU A 23 -5.08 8.28 5.39
CA GLU A 23 -5.60 7.90 6.71
C GLU A 23 -5.31 6.42 7.01
N LEU A 24 -5.43 5.53 6.02
CA LEU A 24 -5.09 4.11 6.19
C LEU A 24 -3.60 3.91 6.45
N LEU A 25 -2.71 4.62 5.75
CA LEU A 25 -1.28 4.59 6.03
C LEU A 25 -0.97 5.12 7.44
N ALA A 26 -1.60 6.24 7.83
CA ALA A 26 -1.44 6.83 9.15
C ALA A 26 -1.86 5.87 10.28
N ARG A 27 -2.86 5.02 10.07
CA ARG A 27 -3.24 3.97 11.04
C ARG A 27 -2.14 2.94 11.28
N HIS A 28 -1.29 2.69 10.30
CA HIS A 28 -0.16 1.76 10.45
C HIS A 28 1.09 2.46 10.99
N THR A 29 1.41 3.66 10.49
CA THR A 29 2.70 4.33 10.75
C THR A 29 2.64 5.41 11.82
N GLY A 30 1.43 5.77 12.27
CA GLY A 30 1.16 7.02 13.00
C GLY A 30 1.08 8.23 12.07
N SER A 31 0.34 9.25 12.50
CA SER A 31 0.08 10.46 11.69
C SER A 31 1.34 11.29 11.44
N VAL A 32 2.29 11.29 12.39
CA VAL A 32 3.50 12.14 12.31
C VAL A 32 4.29 11.89 11.04
N ARG A 33 4.52 10.62 10.68
CA ARG A 33 5.31 10.24 9.49
C ARG A 33 4.64 10.68 8.19
N ILE A 34 3.31 10.69 8.15
CA ILE A 34 2.54 11.16 7.01
C ILE A 34 2.58 12.69 6.93
N THR A 35 2.46 13.39 8.06
CA THR A 35 2.45 14.86 8.08
C THR A 35 3.82 15.50 7.88
N VAL A 36 4.91 14.80 8.23
CA VAL A 36 6.28 15.30 8.02
C VAL A 36 6.62 15.34 6.53
N ASP A 37 6.16 14.36 5.75
CA ASP A 37 6.36 14.30 4.31
C ASP A 37 5.07 13.85 3.59
N PRO A 38 4.07 14.75 3.47
CA PRO A 38 2.79 14.42 2.86
C PRO A 38 2.96 14.08 1.37
N ARG A 39 3.91 14.71 0.68
CA ARG A 39 4.15 14.46 -0.75
C ARG A 39 4.67 13.06 -1.02
N ALA A 40 5.61 12.57 -0.19
CA ALA A 40 6.07 11.20 -0.32
C ALA A 40 4.95 10.19 0.02
N ALA A 41 4.09 10.52 0.98
CA ALA A 41 2.94 9.68 1.31
C ALA A 41 1.91 9.64 0.17
N GLU A 42 1.60 10.78 -0.45
CA GLU A 42 0.73 10.87 -1.64
C GLU A 42 1.33 10.08 -2.81
N HIS A 43 2.63 10.23 -3.07
CA HIS A 43 3.29 9.46 -4.11
C HIS A 43 3.29 7.95 -3.83
N LEU A 44 3.46 7.53 -2.58
CA LEU A 44 3.31 6.13 -2.20
C LEU A 44 1.89 5.61 -2.46
N VAL A 45 0.86 6.43 -2.18
CA VAL A 45 -0.54 6.09 -2.48
C VAL A 45 -0.76 5.91 -3.98
N GLU A 46 -0.19 6.80 -4.80
CA GLU A 46 -0.24 6.71 -6.26
C GLU A 46 0.43 5.43 -6.78
N LEU A 47 1.63 5.09 -6.27
CA LEU A 47 2.33 3.86 -6.62
C LEU A 47 1.54 2.61 -6.23
N CYS A 48 0.84 2.67 -5.09
CA CYS A 48 -0.08 1.63 -4.64
C CYS A 48 -1.43 1.63 -5.39
N GLN A 49 -1.63 2.53 -6.36
CA GLN A 49 -2.88 2.74 -7.09
C GLN A 49 -4.11 2.90 -6.18
N ALA A 50 -3.88 3.45 -4.98
CA ALA A 50 -4.85 3.53 -3.89
C ALA A 50 -5.57 2.20 -3.55
N GLN A 51 -4.98 1.05 -3.88
CA GLN A 51 -5.57 -0.26 -3.59
C GLN A 51 -5.41 -0.57 -2.09
N PRO A 52 -6.50 -0.88 -1.35
CA PRO A 52 -6.42 -1.14 0.09
C PRO A 52 -5.41 -2.22 0.46
N ALA A 53 -5.36 -3.32 -0.30
CA ALA A 53 -4.44 -4.43 -0.04
C ALA A 53 -2.97 -4.01 -0.18
N ALA A 54 -2.63 -3.24 -1.23
CA ALA A 54 -1.26 -2.75 -1.43
C ALA A 54 -0.86 -1.77 -0.33
N LEU A 55 -1.76 -0.85 0.04
CA LEU A 55 -1.53 0.11 1.12
C LEU A 55 -1.39 -0.56 2.49
N THR A 56 -2.14 -1.62 2.77
CA THR A 56 -1.98 -2.40 4.00
C THR A 56 -0.62 -3.07 4.08
N LEU A 57 -0.12 -3.65 2.98
CA LEU A 57 1.23 -4.24 2.94
C LEU A 57 2.32 -3.19 3.12
N ALA A 58 2.22 -2.06 2.39
CA ALA A 58 3.17 -0.96 2.52
C ALA A 58 3.16 -0.35 3.94
N GLY A 59 1.97 -0.11 4.50
CA GLY A 59 1.78 0.39 5.85
C GLY A 59 2.34 -0.56 6.91
N GLY A 60 2.03 -1.86 6.82
CA GLY A 60 2.57 -2.88 7.71
C GLY A 60 4.11 -2.98 7.64
N TRP A 61 4.67 -2.90 6.44
CA TRP A 61 6.13 -2.89 6.24
C TRP A 61 6.81 -1.68 6.90
N LEU A 62 6.21 -0.49 6.74
CA LEU A 62 6.66 0.75 7.38
C LEU A 62 6.48 0.71 8.90
N ALA A 63 5.42 0.09 9.41
CA ALA A 63 5.16 -0.08 10.84
C ALA A 63 6.22 -0.98 11.48
N ALA A 64 6.61 -2.07 10.80
CA ALA A 64 7.69 -2.96 11.24
C ALA A 64 9.08 -2.31 11.18
N ARG A 65 9.24 -1.17 10.48
CA ARG A 65 10.52 -0.48 10.27
C ARG A 65 10.40 1.01 10.60
N PRO A 66 10.45 1.40 11.89
CA PRO A 66 10.27 2.79 12.30
C PRO A 66 11.33 3.75 11.76
N GLN A 67 12.53 3.23 11.45
CA GLN A 67 13.66 3.99 10.88
C GLN A 67 13.52 4.23 9.36
N ALA A 68 12.66 3.49 8.67
CA ALA A 68 12.51 3.62 7.22
C ALA A 68 11.67 4.86 6.86
N ALA A 69 12.11 5.67 5.90
CA ALA A 69 11.32 6.80 5.43
C ALA A 69 10.24 6.35 4.44
N VAL A 70 9.10 7.05 4.44
CA VAL A 70 8.02 6.84 3.44
C VAL A 70 8.55 7.08 2.02
N ALA A 71 9.38 8.13 1.86
CA ALA A 71 10.03 8.45 0.59
C ALA A 71 10.95 7.34 0.08
N ASP A 72 11.65 6.62 0.95
CA ASP A 72 12.56 5.55 0.54
C ASP A 72 11.79 4.33 0.04
N LEU A 73 10.67 4.00 0.69
CA LEU A 73 9.76 2.96 0.18
C LEU A 73 9.18 3.34 -1.18
N ALA A 74 8.71 4.59 -1.34
CA ALA A 74 8.18 5.07 -2.61
C ALA A 74 9.22 4.99 -3.73
N LYS A 75 10.47 5.39 -3.47
CA LYS A 75 11.57 5.26 -4.44
C LYS A 75 11.84 3.81 -4.81
N HIS A 76 11.85 2.90 -3.84
CA HIS A 76 12.07 1.48 -4.11
C HIS A 76 10.97 0.90 -5.01
N LEU A 77 9.71 1.19 -4.71
CA LEU A 77 8.57 0.74 -5.52
C LEU A 77 8.52 1.36 -6.92
N HIS A 78 9.05 2.57 -7.09
CA HIS A 78 9.17 3.21 -8.39
C HIS A 78 10.30 2.64 -9.24
N ALA A 79 11.41 2.23 -8.60
CA ALA A 79 12.55 1.61 -9.29
C ALA A 79 12.25 0.19 -9.79
N GLU A 80 11.32 -0.52 -9.12
CA GLU A 80 10.79 -1.82 -9.53
C GLU A 80 9.91 -1.65 -10.79
N ASN A 81 10.54 -1.72 -11.96
CA ASN A 81 9.88 -1.59 -13.26
C ASN A 81 9.31 -2.93 -13.73
N ASP A 82 8.25 -3.37 -13.06
CA ASP A 82 7.59 -4.64 -13.35
C ASP A 82 6.19 -4.44 -13.92
N GLU A 83 5.82 -5.28 -14.90
CA GLU A 83 4.51 -5.28 -15.57
C GLU A 83 3.35 -5.74 -14.67
N GLY A 84 3.65 -6.15 -13.42
CA GLY A 84 2.67 -6.56 -12.43
C GLY A 84 1.84 -5.43 -11.81
N SER A 85 0.71 -5.82 -11.20
CA SER A 85 -0.15 -4.91 -10.44
C SER A 85 0.60 -4.20 -9.31
N ALA A 86 0.09 -3.05 -8.84
CA ALA A 86 0.66 -2.37 -7.67
C ALA A 86 0.76 -3.30 -6.44
N LEU A 87 -0.25 -4.15 -6.23
CA LEU A 87 -0.22 -5.15 -5.16
C LEU A 87 0.94 -6.15 -5.33
N ASP A 88 1.19 -6.63 -6.54
CA ASP A 88 2.27 -7.58 -6.81
C ASP A 88 3.65 -6.98 -6.50
N ARG A 89 3.89 -5.75 -6.93
CA ARG A 89 5.14 -5.02 -6.67
C ARG A 89 5.36 -4.81 -5.17
N VAL A 90 4.36 -4.33 -4.44
CA VAL A 90 4.46 -4.17 -2.98
C VAL A 90 4.65 -5.52 -2.29
N PHE A 91 3.91 -6.55 -2.70
CA PHE A 91 4.03 -7.88 -2.13
C PHE A 91 5.44 -8.44 -2.27
N ARG A 92 6.05 -8.36 -3.46
CA ARG A 92 7.42 -8.82 -3.68
C ARG A 92 8.43 -8.07 -2.81
N LEU A 93 8.33 -6.75 -2.71
CA LEU A 93 9.19 -5.95 -1.82
C LEU A 93 9.07 -6.41 -0.37
N VAL A 94 7.84 -6.58 0.12
CA VAL A 94 7.59 -7.03 1.50
C VAL A 94 8.13 -8.44 1.70
N TYR A 95 7.87 -9.35 0.77
CA TYR A 95 8.32 -10.74 0.82
C TYR A 95 9.84 -10.85 0.84
N ALA A 96 10.54 -10.11 -0.04
CA ALA A 96 12.00 -10.08 -0.08
C ALA A 96 12.64 -9.51 1.19
N SER A 97 11.87 -8.76 1.99
CA SER A 97 12.33 -8.19 3.25
C SER A 97 12.12 -9.10 4.47
N LEU A 98 11.50 -10.27 4.30
CA LEU A 98 11.28 -11.23 5.37
C LEU A 98 12.58 -12.02 5.64
N PRO A 99 12.84 -12.39 6.91
CA PRO A 99 14.00 -13.20 7.25
C PRO A 99 13.91 -14.55 6.53
N ALA A 100 15.05 -14.99 5.97
CA ALA A 100 15.18 -16.36 5.48
C ALA A 100 14.95 -17.31 6.66
N THR A 101 13.97 -18.20 6.52
CA THR A 101 13.66 -19.23 7.52
C THR A 101 14.68 -20.36 7.40
#